data_AF-A0A2M8B213-F1
#
_entry.id   AF-A0A2M8B213-F1
#
_cell.length_a   1.000
_cell.length_b   1.000
_cell.length_c   1.000
_cell.angle_alpha   90.00
_cell.angle_beta   90.00
_cell.angle_gamma   90.00
#
_symmetry.space_group_name_H-M   'P 1'
#
loop_
_entity.id
_entity.type
_entity.pdbx_description
1 polymer ?
#
loop_
_entity_poly.entity_id
_entity_poly.type
_entity_poly.pdbx_seq_one_letter_code
_entity_poly.pdbx_strand_id
1 'polypeptide(L)'
;MLLLLSLLAVVRTAEAADTVTVDVGAVYASNEGASIDPALGTIRGKLRSMFNYTSYRMLDRKRLTLSVGETGEFELPGRRSMRATPLRARGGKVRLSIRISDGPRNLLTTTLGLRRGGMVLVGGPTHQAGVLILIISAE
;
A
#
# COMPACT_ATOMS: atom_id res chain seq x y z
N MET A 1 -9.06 -62.69 -18.52
CA MET A 1 -9.20 -61.76 -17.38
C MET A 1 -7.96 -60.87 -17.33
N LEU A 2 -8.00 -59.67 -17.89
CA LEU A 2 -7.02 -58.62 -17.60
C LEU A 2 -7.73 -57.27 -17.70
N LEU A 3 -8.10 -56.75 -16.53
CA LEU A 3 -8.64 -55.40 -16.36
C LEU A 3 -7.49 -54.40 -16.55
N LEU A 4 -7.63 -53.50 -17.52
CA LEU A 4 -6.75 -52.34 -17.68
C LEU A 4 -7.30 -51.21 -16.81
N LEU A 5 -6.69 -50.98 -15.63
CA LEU A 5 -7.01 -49.84 -14.78
C LEU A 5 -6.51 -48.55 -15.45
N SER A 6 -7.43 -47.71 -15.92
CA SER A 6 -7.12 -46.38 -16.45
C SER A 6 -7.07 -45.39 -15.30
N LEU A 7 -5.86 -44.95 -14.93
CA LEU A 7 -5.64 -43.94 -13.90
C LEU A 7 -5.94 -42.55 -14.50
N LEU A 8 -7.12 -41.99 -14.24
CA LEU A 8 -7.41 -40.58 -14.55
C LEU A 8 -6.67 -39.69 -13.55
N ALA A 9 -5.54 -39.13 -13.98
CA ALA A 9 -4.89 -38.03 -13.27
C ALA A 9 -5.75 -36.76 -13.43
N VAL A 10 -6.41 -36.34 -12.35
CA VAL A 10 -7.06 -35.02 -12.29
C VAL A 10 -5.97 -33.96 -12.24
N VAL A 11 -5.68 -33.35 -13.38
CA VAL A 11 -4.81 -32.17 -13.45
C VAL A 11 -5.59 -31.00 -12.84
N ARG A 12 -5.28 -30.64 -11.60
CA ARG A 12 -5.74 -29.39 -11.00
C ARG A 12 -4.93 -28.26 -11.64
N THR A 13 -5.50 -27.58 -12.63
CA THR A 13 -4.97 -26.28 -13.07
C THR A 13 -5.08 -25.31 -11.90
N ALA A 14 -3.94 -24.93 -11.32
CA ALA A 14 -3.89 -23.80 -10.41
C ALA A 14 -4.24 -22.54 -11.21
N GLU A 15 -5.45 -22.04 -11.02
CA GLU A 15 -5.80 -20.69 -11.48
C GLU A 15 -4.81 -19.74 -10.81
N ALA A 16 -3.98 -19.06 -11.61
CA ALA A 16 -3.06 -18.06 -11.08
C ALA A 16 -3.92 -17.00 -10.38
N ALA A 17 -3.83 -16.95 -9.05
CA ALA A 17 -4.50 -15.91 -8.29
C ALA A 17 -3.97 -14.57 -8.79
N ASP A 18 -4.87 -13.67 -9.21
CA ASP A 18 -4.48 -12.29 -9.51
C ASP A 18 -3.86 -11.71 -8.24
N THR A 19 -2.55 -11.49 -8.26
CA THR A 19 -1.82 -10.87 -7.16
C THR A 19 -1.58 -9.40 -7.46
N VAL A 20 -1.46 -8.63 -6.39
CA VAL A 20 -1.12 -7.21 -6.41
C VAL A 20 -0.05 -6.99 -5.36
N THR A 21 1.09 -6.43 -5.78
CA THR A 21 2.13 -5.99 -4.87
C THR A 21 1.77 -4.59 -4.38
N VAL A 22 1.49 -4.46 -3.09
CA VAL A 22 1.18 -3.20 -2.42
C VAL A 22 2.41 -2.72 -1.66
N ASP A 23 2.85 -1.50 -1.95
CA ASP A 23 4.01 -0.86 -1.33
C ASP A 23 3.58 0.41 -0.62
N VAL A 24 3.94 0.48 0.67
CA VAL A 24 3.48 1.48 1.62
C VAL A 24 4.70 2.12 2.28
N GLY A 25 4.90 3.40 2.04
CA GLY A 25 5.92 4.21 2.70
C GLY A 25 5.31 5.18 3.70
N ALA A 26 5.98 5.40 4.82
CA ALA A 26 5.60 6.37 5.83
C ALA A 26 6.66 7.49 5.89
N VAL A 27 6.24 8.72 5.60
CA VAL A 27 7.11 9.90 5.54
C VAL A 27 6.74 10.85 6.67
N TYR A 28 7.74 11.24 7.45
CA TYR A 28 7.61 12.34 8.39
C TYR A 28 7.87 13.65 7.65
N ALA A 29 6.92 14.58 7.72
CA ALA A 29 7.07 15.93 7.20
C ALA A 29 6.94 16.95 8.34
N SER A 30 7.88 17.87 8.45
CA SER A 30 7.89 18.90 9.50
C SER A 30 8.54 20.20 9.01
N ASN A 31 8.40 21.26 9.81
CA ASN A 31 9.13 22.51 9.61
C ASN A 31 10.42 22.59 10.44
N GLU A 32 10.83 21.46 11.03
CA GLU A 32 12.07 21.34 11.79
C GLU A 32 13.18 20.88 10.85
N GLY A 33 14.08 21.80 10.52
CA GLY A 33 15.12 21.60 9.52
C GLY A 33 14.65 21.86 8.08
N ALA A 34 15.48 21.51 7.10
CA ALA A 34 15.25 21.85 5.69
C ALA A 34 15.66 20.75 4.70
N SER A 35 15.89 19.52 5.18
CA SER A 35 16.40 18.43 4.36
C SER A 35 15.28 17.55 3.82
N ILE A 36 15.48 17.03 2.60
CA ILE A 36 14.62 16.02 2.02
C ILE A 36 15.47 14.79 1.78
N ASP A 37 15.07 13.69 2.39
CA ASP A 37 15.68 12.38 2.26
C ASP A 37 15.87 11.99 0.78
N PRO A 38 17.09 11.60 0.35
CA PRO A 38 17.35 11.13 -1.01
C PRO A 38 16.42 10.00 -1.48
N ALA A 39 15.95 9.14 -0.58
CA ALA A 39 15.01 8.06 -0.89
C ALA A 39 13.67 8.56 -1.46
N LEU A 40 13.33 9.83 -1.22
CA LEU A 40 12.12 10.49 -1.71
C LEU A 40 12.33 11.22 -3.05
N GLY A 41 13.50 11.06 -3.68
CA GLY A 41 13.91 11.82 -4.87
C GLY A 41 12.87 11.84 -6.00
N THR A 42 12.26 10.69 -6.30
CA THR A 42 11.28 10.54 -7.39
C THR A 42 9.95 11.27 -7.13
N ILE A 43 9.63 11.56 -5.87
CA ILE A 43 8.38 12.20 -5.46
C ILE A 43 8.57 13.57 -4.80
N ARG A 44 9.81 14.06 -4.70
CA ARG A 44 10.16 15.35 -4.09
C ARG A 44 9.28 16.49 -4.57
N GLY A 45 9.07 16.61 -5.89
CA GLY A 45 8.23 17.66 -6.47
C GLY A 45 6.76 17.56 -6.04
N LYS A 46 6.21 16.34 -6.00
CA LYS A 46 4.83 16.12 -5.54
C LYS A 46 4.68 16.45 -4.05
N LEU A 47 5.63 16.03 -3.23
CA LEU A 47 5.62 16.31 -1.80
C LEU A 47 5.60 17.82 -1.52
N ARG A 48 6.46 18.59 -2.19
CA ARG A 48 6.50 20.07 -2.05
C ARG A 48 5.26 20.76 -2.59
N SER A 49 4.67 20.23 -3.66
CA SER A 49 3.48 20.83 -4.27
C SER A 49 2.21 20.56 -3.47
N MET A 50 2.09 19.38 -2.86
CA MET A 50 0.89 18.97 -2.13
C MET A 50 0.94 19.32 -0.64
N PHE A 51 2.15 19.40 -0.07
CA PHE A 51 2.36 19.64 1.36
C PHE A 51 3.42 20.73 1.51
N ASN A 52 3.17 21.71 2.40
CA ASN A 52 4.06 22.85 2.57
C ASN A 52 4.97 22.67 3.80
N TYR A 53 5.90 21.71 3.74
CA TYR A 53 6.89 21.47 4.80
C TYR A 53 8.31 21.69 4.29
N THR A 54 9.22 22.06 5.19
CA THR A 54 10.64 22.29 4.84
C THR A 54 11.47 21.01 4.92
N SER A 55 11.04 20.02 5.70
CA SER A 55 11.75 18.77 5.97
C SER A 55 10.90 17.55 5.65
N TYR A 56 11.48 16.53 5.01
CA TYR A 56 10.82 15.24 4.72
C TYR A 56 11.79 14.07 4.92
N ARG A 57 11.39 13.08 5.71
CA ARG A 57 12.20 11.90 6.04
C ARG A 57 11.41 10.61 5.89
N MET A 58 11.97 9.61 5.22
CA MET A 58 11.36 8.27 5.22
C MET A 58 11.53 7.67 6.61
N LEU A 59 10.41 7.29 7.24
CA LEU A 59 10.42 6.60 8.53
C LEU A 59 10.42 5.08 8.34
N ASP A 60 9.57 4.60 7.44
CA ASP A 60 9.41 3.18 7.20
C ASP A 60 8.88 2.94 5.78
N ARG A 61 9.12 1.74 5.25
CA ARG A 61 8.57 1.29 3.98
C ARG A 61 8.41 -0.23 3.98
N LYS A 62 7.21 -0.69 3.70
CA LYS A 62 6.88 -2.12 3.66
C LYS A 62 6.13 -2.47 2.39
N ARG A 63 6.43 -3.66 1.87
CA ARG A 63 5.84 -4.20 0.64
C ARG A 63 5.27 -5.58 0.93
N LEU A 64 4.04 -5.81 0.49
CA LEU A 64 3.37 -7.11 0.56
C LEU A 64 2.76 -7.45 -0.79
N THR A 65 2.93 -8.69 -1.23
CA THR A 65 2.19 -9.23 -2.39
C THR A 65 0.95 -9.94 -1.87
N LEU A 66 -0.22 -9.48 -2.30
CA LEU A 66 -1.52 -9.92 -1.81
C LEU A 66 -2.35 -10.45 -2.98
N SER A 67 -3.04 -11.56 -2.76
CA SER A 67 -4.04 -12.04 -3.72
C SER A 67 -5.26 -11.12 -3.72
N VAL A 68 -6.01 -11.04 -4.83
CA VAL A 68 -7.29 -10.32 -4.84
C VAL A 68 -8.24 -10.92 -3.79
N GLY A 69 -8.73 -10.06 -2.89
CA GLY A 69 -9.56 -10.42 -1.73
C GLY A 69 -8.76 -10.69 -0.45
N GLU A 70 -7.44 -10.89 -0.53
CA GLU A 70 -6.57 -11.06 0.63
C GLU A 70 -6.30 -9.71 1.30
N THR A 71 -6.35 -9.68 2.62
CA THR A 71 -6.08 -8.45 3.39
C THR A 71 -4.70 -8.52 4.02
N GLY A 72 -3.82 -7.61 3.61
CA GLY A 72 -2.52 -7.39 4.25
C GLY A 72 -2.59 -6.28 5.30
N GLU A 73 -1.75 -6.39 6.32
CA GLU A 73 -1.61 -5.38 7.38
C GLU A 73 -0.20 -4.77 7.40
N PHE A 74 -0.17 -3.45 7.49
CA PHE A 74 1.01 -2.60 7.53
C PHE A 74 1.00 -1.85 8.85
N GLU A 75 2.00 -2.10 9.69
CA GLU A 75 2.26 -1.27 10.85
C GLU A 75 2.74 0.10 10.40
N LEU A 76 2.29 1.15 11.06
CA LEU A 76 2.67 2.52 10.76
C LEU A 76 3.27 3.18 12.01
N PRO A 77 4.14 4.19 11.87
CA PRO A 77 4.71 4.90 13.01
C PRO A 77 3.68 5.35 14.05
N GLY A 78 3.98 5.09 15.32
CA GLY A 78 3.08 5.31 16.46
C GLY A 78 2.24 4.07 16.77
N ARG A 79 0.94 4.25 17.05
CA ARG A 79 -0.02 3.17 17.36
C ARG A 79 -0.96 2.86 16.19
N ARG A 80 -0.53 3.21 14.98
CA ARG A 80 -1.38 3.22 13.78
C ARG A 80 -1.13 1.96 12.96
N SER A 81 -2.16 1.49 12.29
CA SER A 81 -2.03 0.42 11.29
C SER A 81 -2.87 0.72 10.07
N MET A 82 -2.46 0.15 8.94
CA MET A 82 -3.22 0.18 7.70
C MET A 82 -3.50 -1.24 7.23
N ARG A 83 -4.76 -1.51 6.90
CA ARG A 83 -5.18 -2.74 6.22
C ARG A 83 -5.48 -2.42 4.76
N ALA A 84 -4.94 -3.22 3.85
CA ALA A 84 -5.16 -3.09 2.41
C ALA A 84 -5.66 -4.40 1.82
N THR A 85 -6.69 -4.32 0.99
CA THR A 85 -7.28 -5.47 0.30
C THR A 85 -7.40 -5.16 -1.19
N PRO A 86 -6.67 -5.87 -2.08
CA PRO A 86 -6.87 -5.75 -3.51
C PRO A 86 -8.26 -6.23 -3.91
N LEU A 87 -8.95 -5.43 -4.71
CA LEU A 87 -10.27 -5.72 -5.24
C LEU A 87 -10.16 -6.04 -6.73
N ARG A 88 -11.12 -6.81 -7.26
CA ARG A 88 -11.19 -7.04 -8.70
C ARG A 88 -11.29 -5.71 -9.45
N ALA A 89 -10.48 -5.58 -10.49
CA ALA A 89 -10.40 -4.42 -11.37
C ALA A 89 -10.30 -4.88 -12.82
N ARG A 90 -10.62 -3.99 -13.76
CA ARG A 90 -10.55 -4.24 -15.21
C ARG A 90 -9.64 -3.21 -15.88
N GLY A 91 -9.07 -3.57 -17.03
CA GLY A 91 -8.35 -2.63 -17.90
C GLY A 91 -7.05 -2.08 -17.31
N GLY A 92 -6.20 -2.94 -16.73
CA GLY A 92 -4.87 -2.55 -16.24
C GLY A 92 -4.88 -1.60 -15.04
N LYS A 93 -6.01 -1.52 -14.33
CA LYS A 93 -6.17 -0.75 -13.09
C LYS A 93 -6.03 -1.66 -11.88
N VAL A 94 -5.65 -1.08 -10.76
CA VAL A 94 -5.70 -1.71 -9.44
C VAL A 94 -6.74 -0.98 -8.61
N ARG A 95 -7.53 -1.73 -7.84
CA ARG A 95 -8.42 -1.19 -6.81
C ARG A 95 -8.00 -1.69 -5.45
N LEU A 96 -7.85 -0.81 -4.49
CA LEU A 96 -7.49 -1.16 -3.11
C LEU A 96 -8.55 -0.62 -2.15
N SER A 97 -9.16 -1.50 -1.37
CA SER A 97 -9.87 -1.08 -0.15
C SER A 97 -8.84 -0.84 0.94
N ILE A 98 -8.89 0.33 1.57
CA ILE A 98 -7.93 0.77 2.58
C ILE A 98 -8.68 1.18 3.84
N ARG A 99 -8.18 0.71 4.99
CA ARG A 99 -8.56 1.20 6.31
C ARG A 99 -7.32 1.57 7.09
N ILE A 100 -7.31 2.77 7.68
CA ILE A 100 -6.26 3.22 8.61
C ILE A 100 -6.90 3.39 9.98
N SER A 101 -6.25 2.84 11.00
CA SER A 101 -6.70 2.91 12.39
C SER A 101 -5.60 3.44 13.31
N ASP A 102 -5.99 4.02 14.45
CA ASP A 102 -5.14 4.32 15.60
C ASP A 102 -5.69 3.55 16.81
N GLY A 103 -5.09 2.40 17.10
CA GLY A 103 -5.68 1.40 17.98
C GLY A 103 -7.13 1.07 17.57
N PRO A 104 -8.13 1.24 18.47
CA PRO A 104 -9.53 0.94 18.16
C PRO A 104 -10.21 1.99 17.27
N ARG A 105 -9.61 3.18 17.09
CA ARG A 105 -10.23 4.29 16.36
C ARG A 105 -9.96 4.17 14.87
N ASN A 106 -11.02 4.12 14.06
CA ASN A 106 -10.91 4.23 12.60
C ASN A 106 -10.60 5.69 12.21
N LEU A 107 -9.48 5.92 11.54
CA LEU A 107 -9.08 7.24 11.04
C LEU A 107 -9.55 7.50 9.62
N LEU A 108 -9.49 6.48 8.77
CA LEU A 108 -9.82 6.58 7.35
C LEU A 108 -10.31 5.23 6.84
N THR A 109 -11.37 5.25 6.04
CA THR A 109 -11.77 4.11 5.21
C THR A 109 -12.08 4.63 3.82
N THR A 110 -11.37 4.11 2.81
CA THR A 110 -11.53 4.57 1.43
C THR A 110 -11.23 3.44 0.44
N THR A 111 -11.64 3.60 -0.80
CA THR A 111 -11.21 2.75 -1.91
C THR A 111 -10.41 3.57 -2.89
N LEU A 112 -9.16 3.18 -3.13
CA LEU A 112 -8.29 3.81 -4.13
C LEU A 112 -8.44 3.09 -5.47
N GLY A 113 -8.58 3.87 -6.54
CA GLY A 113 -8.41 3.42 -7.91
C GLY A 113 -7.08 3.92 -8.44
N LEU A 114 -6.19 3.01 -8.80
CA LEU A 114 -4.85 3.31 -9.31
C LEU A 114 -4.71 2.76 -10.72
N ARG A 115 -3.90 3.42 -11.55
CA ARG A 115 -3.27 2.73 -12.68
C ARG A 115 -2.26 1.74 -12.08
N ARG A 116 -2.03 0.59 -12.73
CA ARG A 116 -0.95 -0.32 -12.32
C ARG A 116 0.39 0.42 -12.30
N GLY A 117 1.16 0.28 -11.20
CA GLY A 117 2.38 1.05 -10.93
C GLY A 117 2.14 2.50 -10.45
N GLY A 118 0.87 2.90 -10.30
CA GLY A 118 0.49 4.23 -9.83
C GLY A 118 0.64 4.37 -8.31
N MET A 119 0.71 5.63 -7.85
CA MET A 119 0.85 5.95 -6.44
C MET A 119 -0.09 7.09 -6.01
N VAL A 120 -0.49 7.06 -4.75
CA VAL A 120 -1.26 8.09 -4.06
C VAL A 120 -0.51 8.52 -2.80
N LEU A 121 -0.55 9.82 -2.51
CA LEU A 121 -0.06 10.40 -1.27
C LEU A 121 -1.27 10.70 -0.37
N VAL A 122 -1.27 10.17 0.84
CA VAL A 122 -2.31 10.43 1.84
C VAL A 122 -1.66 11.20 2.99
N GLY A 123 -2.03 12.47 3.14
CA GLY A 123 -1.68 13.25 4.33
C GLY A 123 -2.51 12.81 5.54
N GLY A 124 -1.88 12.72 6.70
CA GLY A 124 -2.53 12.33 7.95
C GLY A 124 -2.67 13.47 8.97
N PRO A 125 -3.36 13.22 10.09
CA PRO A 125 -3.35 14.10 11.25
C PRO A 125 -1.94 14.21 11.84
N THR A 126 -1.73 15.19 12.73
CA THR A 126 -0.43 15.50 13.34
C THR A 126 0.31 14.26 13.87
N HIS A 127 1.62 14.25 13.68
CA HIS A 127 2.55 13.27 14.22
C HIS A 127 3.73 14.06 14.78
N GLN A 128 3.94 14.02 16.10
CA GLN A 128 4.94 14.89 16.77
C GLN A 128 4.75 16.37 16.38
N ALA A 129 5.83 17.08 16.04
CA ALA A 129 5.81 18.48 15.59
C ALA A 129 5.43 18.66 14.10
N GLY A 130 5.09 17.56 13.42
CA GLY A 130 4.80 17.54 11.99
C GLY A 130 3.59 16.68 11.66
N VAL A 131 3.63 16.03 10.50
CA VAL A 131 2.59 15.11 10.03
C VAL A 131 3.20 13.83 9.49
N LEU A 132 2.40 12.78 9.49
CA LEU A 132 2.71 11.54 8.79
C LEU A 132 2.03 11.57 7.42
N ILE A 133 2.81 11.41 6.36
CA ILE A 133 2.32 11.26 4.99
C ILE A 133 2.55 9.80 4.58
N LEU A 134 1.51 9.15 4.08
CA LEU A 134 1.61 7.80 3.54
C LEU A 134 1.75 7.85 2.02
N ILE A 135 2.70 7.09 1.51
CA ILE A 135 2.87 6.80 0.09
C ILE A 135 2.29 5.42 -0.14
N ILE A 136 1.29 5.29 -1.00
CA ILE A 136 0.63 4.02 -1.28
C ILE A 136 0.70 3.77 -2.77
N SER A 137 1.31 2.66 -3.17
CA SER A 137 1.44 2.26 -4.57
C SER A 137 1.10 0.79 -4.76
N ALA A 138 0.72 0.42 -5.98
CA ALA A 138 0.31 -0.94 -6.29
C ALA A 138 0.59 -1.35 -7.73
N GLU A 139 1.12 -2.57 -7.91
CA GLU A 139 1.45 -3.18 -9.21
C GLU A 139 0.93 -4.60 -9.36
#